data_AF-A0A8J6KSA3-F1
#
_entry.id   AF-A0A8J6KSA3-F1
#
_cell.length_a   1.000
_cell.length_b   1.000
_cell.length_c   1.000
_cell.angle_alpha   90.00
_cell.angle_beta   90.00
_cell.angle_gamma   90.00
#
_symmetry.space_group_name_H-M   'P 1'
#
loop_
_entity.id
_entity.type
_entity.pdbx_description
1 polymer ?
#
loop_
_entity_poly.entity_id
_entity_poly.type
_entity_poly.pdbx_seq_one_letter_code
_entity_poly.pdbx_strand_id
1 'polypeptide(L)'
;MSQTENGLRDNDIKPRVSEWEVIQESGTKLKPMYGPGYTGLKNLGNSCYLSSVMQAIFSIPEFQRAYVGNLPRIFDYSPLDPTQDFNTQM
;
A
#
# COMPACT_ATOMS: atom_id res chain seq x y z
N MET A 1 36.15 50.95 -17.22
CA MET A 1 35.07 51.74 -16.57
C MET A 1 33.78 51.10 -17.07
N SER A 2 32.98 50.35 -16.33
CA SER A 2 32.73 50.27 -14.88
C SER A 2 32.12 48.89 -14.53
N GLN A 3 32.35 48.43 -13.29
CA GLN A 3 31.63 47.32 -12.61
C GLN A 3 30.12 47.70 -12.44
N THR A 4 29.11 46.87 -12.11
CA THR A 4 29.01 45.62 -11.31
C THR A 4 27.58 45.01 -11.47
N GLU A 5 27.41 43.74 -11.06
CA GLU A 5 26.21 43.09 -10.44
C GLU A 5 24.93 42.88 -11.28
N ASN A 6 24.34 41.68 -11.38
CA ASN A 6 23.94 40.80 -10.28
C ASN A 6 24.10 39.31 -10.62
N GLY A 7 24.81 38.61 -9.74
CA GLY A 7 24.73 37.17 -9.61
C GLY A 7 23.53 36.77 -8.74
N LEU A 8 22.74 35.84 -9.25
CA LEU A 8 22.25 34.69 -8.47
C LEU A 8 21.82 33.66 -9.51
N ARG A 9 22.62 32.61 -9.67
CA ARG A 9 22.18 31.44 -10.45
C ARG A 9 21.03 30.81 -9.68
N ASP A 10 19.93 30.58 -10.37
CA ASP A 10 18.71 29.91 -9.89
C ASP A 10 18.93 28.41 -9.57
N ASN A 11 20.15 28.04 -9.15
CA ASN A 11 20.63 26.66 -9.02
C ASN A 11 20.62 26.14 -7.57
N ASP A 12 20.21 26.96 -6.60
CA ASP A 12 20.20 26.58 -5.17
C ASP A 12 18.80 26.60 -4.54
N ILE A 13 17.73 26.66 -5.36
CA ILE A 13 16.38 26.40 -4.85
C ILE A 13 16.26 24.89 -4.63
N LYS A 14 16.51 24.44 -3.40
CA LYS A 14 16.11 23.09 -2.98
C LYS A 14 14.62 22.93 -3.29
N PRO A 15 14.21 21.91 -4.07
CA PRO A 15 12.80 21.66 -4.33
C PRO A 15 12.06 21.65 -3.00
N ARG A 16 10.95 22.39 -2.91
CA ARG A 16 10.11 22.34 -1.72
C ARG A 16 9.62 20.91 -1.58
N VAL A 17 9.87 20.31 -0.41
CA VAL A 17 9.36 18.98 -0.06
C VAL A 17 7.85 19.00 -0.26
N SER A 18 7.35 18.07 -1.06
CA SER A 18 5.92 17.96 -1.34
C SER A 18 5.17 17.54 -0.08
N GLU A 19 3.95 18.01 0.14
CA GLU A 19 3.11 17.57 1.26
C GLU A 19 2.94 16.03 1.26
N TRP A 20 2.91 15.42 0.07
CA TRP A 20 2.89 13.97 -0.10
C TRP A 20 4.16 13.28 0.40
N GLU A 21 5.32 13.91 0.21
CA GLU A 21 6.61 13.38 0.70
C GLU A 21 6.73 13.49 2.21
N VAL A 22 6.03 14.44 2.84
CA VAL A 22 5.98 14.59 4.31
C VAL A 22 5.08 13.52 4.94
N ILE A 23 3.97 13.17 4.28
CA ILE A 23 3.01 12.16 4.78
C ILE A 23 3.56 10.74 4.59
N GLN A 24 4.32 10.53 3.53
CA GLN A 24 4.89 9.23 3.20
C GLN A 24 6.29 9.07 3.78
N GLU A 25 6.73 7.83 3.93
CA GLU A 25 8.08 7.50 4.36
C GLU A 25 9.10 7.58 3.20
N SER A 26 8.86 8.50 2.24
CA SER A 26 9.65 8.63 1.02
C SER A 26 11.12 8.95 1.34
N GLY A 27 12.04 8.21 0.73
CA GLY A 27 13.48 8.39 0.94
C GLY A 27 14.02 7.86 2.28
N THR A 28 13.18 7.28 3.15
CA THR A 28 13.64 6.68 4.41
C THR A 28 14.13 5.25 4.20
N LYS A 29 15.09 4.81 5.03
CA LYS A 29 15.54 3.42 5.05
C LYS A 29 14.71 2.63 6.07
N LEU A 30 13.70 1.93 5.58
CA LEU A 30 12.81 1.13 6.42
C LEU A 30 13.43 -0.22 6.81
N LYS A 31 13.00 -0.75 7.95
CA LYS A 31 13.35 -2.11 8.40
C LYS A 31 12.39 -3.12 7.75
N PRO A 32 12.89 -4.15 7.04
CA PRO A 32 12.03 -5.23 6.53
C PRO A 32 11.30 -5.97 7.66
N MET A 33 10.02 -6.25 7.45
CA MET A 33 9.14 -6.96 8.40
C MET A 33 8.69 -8.31 7.83
N TYR A 34 8.41 -9.26 8.73
CA TYR A 34 8.05 -10.64 8.40
C TYR A 34 7.06 -11.21 9.42
N GLY A 35 6.31 -12.23 9.04
CA GLY A 35 5.39 -12.96 9.91
C GLY A 35 3.91 -12.74 9.57
N PRO A 36 3.00 -13.34 10.35
CA PRO A 36 1.55 -13.20 10.15
C PRO A 36 1.12 -11.73 10.14
N GLY A 37 0.29 -11.34 9.19
CA GLY A 37 -0.19 -9.96 9.03
C GLY A 37 0.78 -9.01 8.33
N TYR A 38 1.98 -9.46 7.94
CA TYR A 38 2.99 -8.63 7.24
C TYR A 38 3.26 -9.11 5.80
N THR A 39 2.30 -9.79 5.18
CA THR A 39 2.43 -10.30 3.81
C THR A 39 2.17 -9.19 2.80
N GLY A 40 3.18 -8.83 1.99
CA GLY A 40 3.01 -7.88 0.89
C GLY A 40 2.20 -8.46 -0.27
N LEU A 41 1.46 -7.61 -0.98
CA LEU A 41 0.69 -7.99 -2.17
C LEU A 41 1.41 -7.52 -3.44
N LYS A 42 1.61 -8.45 -4.38
CA LYS A 42 2.25 -8.16 -5.67
C LYS A 42 1.34 -7.24 -6.51
N ASN A 43 1.91 -6.15 -7.03
CA ASN A 43 1.21 -5.31 -8.00
C ASN A 43 1.04 -6.05 -9.33
N LEU A 44 -0.20 -6.12 -9.82
CA LEU A 44 -0.60 -6.77 -11.08
C LEU A 44 -0.85 -5.75 -12.22
N GLY A 45 -0.28 -4.55 -12.13
CA GLY A 45 -0.53 -3.41 -13.03
C GLY A 45 -1.65 -2.53 -12.48
N ASN A 46 -1.31 -1.28 -12.11
CA ASN A 46 -2.23 -0.28 -11.53
C ASN A 46 -3.07 -0.74 -10.32
N SER A 47 -2.80 -1.88 -9.72
CA SER A 47 -3.61 -2.48 -8.64
C SER A 47 -3.18 -2.08 -7.23
N CYS A 48 -2.33 -1.05 -7.09
CA CYS A 48 -1.89 -0.56 -5.78
C CYS A 48 -3.07 -0.09 -4.91
N TYR A 49 -4.13 0.46 -5.52
CA TYR A 49 -5.35 0.83 -4.80
C TYR A 49 -6.02 -0.39 -4.16
N LEU A 50 -6.09 -1.50 -4.89
CA LEU A 50 -6.65 -2.76 -4.38
C LEU A 50 -5.79 -3.30 -3.24
N SER A 51 -4.46 -3.38 -3.44
CA SER A 51 -3.56 -3.84 -2.38
C SER A 51 -3.70 -3.01 -1.10
N SER A 52 -3.82 -1.69 -1.23
CA SER A 52 -3.97 -0.79 -0.07
C SER A 52 -5.27 -1.04 0.70
N VAL A 53 -6.38 -1.19 -0.01
CA VAL A 53 -7.68 -1.50 0.61
C VAL A 53 -7.67 -2.89 1.26
N MET A 54 -7.13 -3.90 0.56
CA MET A 54 -7.06 -5.27 1.08
C MET A 54 -6.25 -5.35 2.37
N GLN A 55 -5.08 -4.71 2.43
CA GLN A 55 -4.27 -4.66 3.65
C GLN A 55 -5.01 -3.99 4.82
N ALA A 56 -5.74 -2.91 4.54
CA ALA A 56 -6.51 -2.20 5.56
C ALA A 56 -7.67 -3.05 6.10
N ILE A 57 -8.50 -3.64 5.23
CA ILE A 57 -9.68 -4.40 5.68
C ILE A 57 -9.28 -5.70 6.41
N PHE A 58 -8.23 -6.38 5.96
CA PHE A 58 -7.73 -7.58 6.66
C PHE A 58 -7.01 -7.27 7.96
N SER A 59 -6.77 -6.00 8.28
CA SER A 59 -6.30 -5.57 9.61
C SER A 59 -7.45 -5.36 10.60
N ILE A 60 -8.71 -5.44 10.15
CA ILE A 60 -9.90 -5.29 10.99
C ILE A 60 -10.29 -6.67 11.57
N PRO A 61 -10.33 -6.84 12.91
CA PRO A 61 -10.60 -8.13 13.53
C PRO A 61 -11.93 -8.78 13.12
N GLU A 62 -12.97 -7.99 12.90
CA GLU A 62 -14.30 -8.44 12.45
C GLU A 62 -14.22 -9.09 11.07
N PHE A 63 -13.45 -8.48 10.16
CA PHE A 63 -13.26 -8.98 8.80
C PHE A 63 -12.45 -10.29 8.82
N GLN A 64 -11.40 -10.35 9.62
CA GLN A 64 -10.63 -11.58 9.84
C GLN A 64 -11.52 -12.70 10.39
N ARG A 65 -12.39 -12.43 11.37
CA ARG A 65 -13.33 -13.44 11.89
C ARG A 65 -14.31 -13.91 10.83
N ALA A 66 -14.80 -13.00 9.99
CA ALA A 66 -15.79 -13.32 8.95
C ALA A 66 -15.23 -14.22 7.84
N TYR A 67 -13.98 -14.01 7.40
CA TYR A 67 -13.41 -14.75 6.25
C TYR A 67 -12.35 -15.78 6.64
N VAL A 68 -11.48 -15.46 7.60
CA VAL A 68 -10.41 -16.39 8.05
C VAL A 68 -10.90 -17.29 9.18
N GLY A 69 -11.62 -16.73 10.17
CA GLY A 69 -12.17 -17.51 11.29
C GLY A 69 -13.27 -18.50 10.88
N ASN A 70 -13.97 -18.21 9.78
CA ASN A 70 -15.06 -19.00 9.23
C ASN A 70 -14.66 -19.83 7.99
N LEU A 71 -13.36 -19.93 7.69
CA LEU A 71 -12.84 -20.60 6.48
C LEU A 71 -13.43 -22.01 6.24
N PRO A 72 -13.55 -22.91 7.25
CA PRO A 72 -14.13 -24.23 7.02
C PRO A 72 -15.56 -24.16 6.49
N ARG A 73 -16.37 -23.28 7.08
CA ARG A 73 -17.76 -23.07 6.64
C ARG A 73 -17.80 -22.51 5.21
N ILE A 74 -16.94 -21.55 4.88
CA ILE A 74 -16.91 -20.97 3.53
C ILE A 74 -16.63 -22.05 2.49
N PHE A 75 -15.65 -22.93 2.74
CA PHE A 75 -15.32 -24.02 1.82
C PHE A 75 -16.39 -25.12 1.78
N ASP A 76 -17.01 -25.47 2.91
CA ASP A 76 -18.10 -26.46 2.95
C ASP A 76 -19.32 -26.03 2.12
N TYR A 77 -19.57 -24.72 2.01
CA TYR A 77 -20.70 -24.16 1.25
C TYR A 77 -20.29 -23.59 -0.13
N SER A 78 -19.03 -23.76 -0.55
CA SER A 78 -18.56 -23.30 -1.85
C SER A 78 -19.30 -24.02 -2.99
N PRO A 79 -19.64 -23.32 -4.09
CA PRO A 79 -20.15 -23.96 -5.29
C PRO A 79 -19.10 -24.87 -5.93
N LEU A 80 -19.52 -25.65 -6.94
CA LEU A 80 -18.66 -26.56 -7.69
C LEU A 80 -17.45 -25.85 -8.33
N ASP A 81 -17.64 -24.61 -8.79
CA ASP A 81 -16.55 -23.74 -9.23
C ASP A 81 -16.27 -22.66 -8.17
N PRO A 82 -15.31 -22.88 -7.26
CA PRO A 82 -14.96 -21.92 -6.21
C PRO A 82 -14.30 -20.64 -6.75
N THR A 83 -13.83 -20.63 -8.02
CA THR A 83 -13.11 -19.48 -8.58
C THR A 83 -14.03 -18.29 -8.82
N GLN A 84 -15.33 -18.55 -8.93
CA GLN A 84 -16.37 -17.55 -9.13
C GLN A 84 -17.13 -17.21 -7.85
N ASP A 85 -16.80 -17.82 -6.71
CA ASP A 85 -17.44 -17.54 -5.43
C ASP A 85 -16.72 -16.45 -4.64
N PHE A 86 -17.45 -15.38 -4.35
CA PHE A 86 -16.88 -14.23 -3.64
C PHE A 86 -16.34 -14.61 -2.27
N ASN A 87 -17.09 -15.37 -1.46
CA ASN A 87 -16.67 -15.70 -0.10
C ASN A 87 -15.43 -16.57 -0.09
N THR A 88 -15.29 -17.45 -1.07
CA THR A 88 -14.15 -18.35 -1.22
C THR A 88 -12.89 -17.62 -1.71
N GLN A 89 -13.04 -16.58 -2.53
CA GLN A 89 -11.90 -15.78 -3.02
C GLN A 89 -11.42 -14.71 -2.02
N MET A 90 -12.25 -14.33 -1.06
CA MET A 90 -11.91 -13.38 0.02
C MET A 90 -11.22 -14.07 1.19
#